data_AF-A0A2S6QRE9-F1
#
_entry.id   AF-A0A2S6QRE9-F1
#
_cell.length_a   1.000
_cell.length_b   1.000
_cell.length_c   1.000
_cell.angle_alpha   90.00
_cell.angle_beta   90.00
_cell.angle_gamma   90.00
#
_symmetry.space_group_name_H-M   'P 1'
#
loop_
_entity.id
_entity.type
_entity.pdbx_description
1 polymer ?
#
loop_
_entity_poly.entity_id
_entity_poly.type
_entity_poly.pdbx_seq_one_letter_code
_entity_poly.pdbx_strand_id
1 'polypeptide(L)'
;MNQVVRLLLEIGPLVVFFIANARYGIFTATAAFMVVTAVAVPSMWLLERRLPVMPLVSGLFLLAFGGLTLILQDETFIKLKPTIVNLLFAAILSGGLVTRVQLLKILFGSVMNLHDQGWRLLTSRWIIFFLVLAFLNEVIWRTQTTEFWIQFKLFGIMPLTVAFSMAQLPLINRHMISSGSVSSKN
;
A
#
# COMPACT_ATOMS: atom_id res chain seq x y z
N MET A 1 -1.22 14.38 24.03
CA MET A 1 -0.01 13.56 24.22
C MET A 1 1.20 14.46 24.04
N ASN A 2 2.26 14.30 24.84
CA ASN A 2 3.50 15.05 24.63
C ASN A 2 4.10 14.70 23.27
N GLN A 3 4.50 15.70 22.49
CA GLN A 3 5.09 15.55 21.15
C GLN A 3 6.23 14.52 21.12
N VAL A 4 7.01 14.46 22.19
CA VAL A 4 8.14 13.53 22.36
C VAL A 4 7.68 12.07 22.40
N VAL A 5 6.57 11.75 23.08
CA VAL A 5 6.05 10.37 23.18
C VAL A 5 5.54 9.90 21.82
N ARG A 6 4.91 10.81 21.07
CA ARG A 6 4.46 10.53 19.71
C ARG A 6 5.64 10.27 18.77
N LEU A 7 6.67 11.12 18.83
CA LEU A 7 7.88 10.97 18.04
C LEU A 7 8.60 9.65 18.35
N LEU A 8 8.67 9.26 19.62
CA LEU A 8 9.28 7.99 20.04
C LEU A 8 8.50 6.77 19.54
N LEU A 9 7.17 6.84 19.50
CA LEU A 9 6.34 5.76 18.95
C LEU A 9 6.40 5.67 17.43
N GLU A 10 6.59 6.79 16.72
CA GLU A 10 6.75 6.83 15.26
C GLU A 10 8.16 6.40 14.81
N ILE A 11 9.21 6.82 15.53
CA ILE A 11 10.61 6.59 15.15
C ILE A 11 11.20 5.34 15.83
N GLY A 12 10.71 4.96 17.00
CA GLY A 12 11.21 3.85 17.81
C GLY A 12 11.33 2.53 17.05
N PRO A 13 10.29 2.10 16.31
CA PRO A 13 10.38 0.91 15.46
C PRO A 13 11.54 1.00 14.46
N LEU A 14 11.68 2.13 13.76
CA LEU A 14 12.72 2.33 12.74
C LEU A 14 14.13 2.27 13.36
N VAL A 15 14.32 2.87 14.53
CA VAL A 15 15.60 2.84 15.25
C VAL A 15 15.96 1.41 15.66
N VAL A 16 14.99 0.64 16.16
CA VAL A 16 15.19 -0.77 16.52
C VAL A 16 15.57 -1.58 15.28
N PHE A 17 14.93 -1.34 14.14
CA PHE A 17 15.28 -1.99 12.87
C PHE A 17 16.75 -1.74 12.50
N PHE A 18 17.19 -0.47 12.48
CA PHE A 18 18.55 -0.13 12.07
C PHE A 18 19.61 -0.72 13.02
N ILE A 19 19.37 -0.68 14.33
CA ILE A 19 20.28 -1.25 15.34
C ILE A 19 20.37 -2.77 15.19
N ALA A 20 19.23 -3.44 15.03
CA ALA A 20 19.20 -4.89 14.89
C ALA A 20 19.78 -5.36 13.56
N ASN A 21 19.58 -4.60 12.47
CA ASN A 21 20.16 -4.91 11.15
C ASN A 21 21.68 -4.82 11.16
N ALA A 22 22.22 -3.79 11.80
CA ALA A 22 23.66 -3.59 11.90
C ALA A 22 24.38 -4.71 12.68
N ARG A 23 23.69 -5.40 13.60
CA ARG A 23 24.32 -6.39 14.50
C ARG A 23 23.97 -7.85 14.19
N TYR A 24 22.76 -8.10 13.72
CA TYR A 24 22.20 -9.46 13.63
C TYR A 24 21.60 -9.77 12.25
N GLY A 25 21.86 -8.89 11.27
CA GLY A 25 21.39 -9.04 9.90
C GLY A 25 19.91 -8.75 9.71
N ILE A 26 19.50 -8.77 8.45
CA ILE A 26 18.22 -8.22 7.98
C ILE A 26 17.01 -9.00 8.52
N PHE A 27 17.16 -10.31 8.75
CA PHE A 27 16.08 -11.16 9.26
C PHE A 27 15.74 -10.83 10.71
N THR A 28 16.74 -10.80 11.60
CA THR A 28 16.57 -10.45 13.02
C THR A 28 16.05 -9.01 13.18
N ALA A 29 16.53 -8.11 12.32
CA ALA A 29 16.07 -6.73 12.28
C ALA A 29 14.59 -6.61 11.93
N THR A 30 14.17 -7.34 10.90
CA THR A 30 12.78 -7.36 10.45
C THR A 30 11.88 -7.95 11.54
N ALA A 31 12.29 -9.03 12.21
CA ALA A 31 11.55 -9.62 13.32
C ALA A 31 11.39 -8.65 14.50
N ALA A 32 12.49 -8.02 14.94
CA ALA A 32 12.46 -7.06 16.03
C ALA A 32 11.60 -5.83 15.69
N PHE A 33 11.72 -5.32 14.47
CA PHE A 33 10.91 -4.20 13.99
C PHE A 33 9.42 -4.52 13.95
N MET A 34 9.05 -5.73 13.49
CA MET A 34 7.67 -6.18 13.48
C MET A 34 7.08 -6.27 14.90
N VAL A 35 7.82 -6.85 15.85
CA VAL A 35 7.37 -6.97 17.26
C VAL A 35 7.18 -5.58 17.87
N VAL A 36 8.13 -4.67 17.66
CA VAL A 36 8.05 -3.31 18.20
C VAL A 36 6.92 -2.51 17.54
N THR A 37 6.72 -2.64 16.23
CA THR A 37 5.60 -2.00 15.53
C THR A 37 4.25 -2.56 15.97
N ALA A 38 4.15 -3.87 16.19
CA ALA A 38 2.94 -4.54 16.66
C ALA A 38 2.51 -4.10 18.06
N VAL A 39 3.44 -3.63 18.89
CA VAL A 39 3.13 -3.03 20.20
C VAL A 39 2.87 -1.52 20.08
N ALA A 40 3.69 -0.80 19.29
CA ALA A 40 3.59 0.64 19.16
C ALA A 40 2.26 1.11 18.55
N VAL A 41 1.74 0.39 17.54
CA VAL A 41 0.50 0.76 16.83
C VAL A 41 -0.74 0.67 17.75
N PRO A 42 -0.98 -0.43 18.50
CA PRO A 42 -2.04 -0.49 19.51
C PRO A 42 -1.87 0.51 20.65
N SER A 43 -0.63 0.77 21.09
CA SER A 43 -0.37 1.75 22.15
C SER A 43 -0.72 3.19 21.71
N MET A 44 -0.42 3.57 20.47
CA MET A 44 -0.88 4.83 19.89
C MET A 44 -2.41 4.88 19.75
N TRP A 45 -3.03 3.77 19.34
CA TRP A 45 -4.48 3.69 19.19
C TRP A 45 -5.23 3.88 20.52
N LEU A 46 -4.70 3.29 21.61
CA LEU A 46 -5.27 3.40 22.95
C LEU A 46 -5.15 4.83 23.53
N LEU A 47 -4.11 5.58 23.15
CA LEU A 47 -3.84 6.93 23.67
C LEU A 47 -4.45 8.06 22.84
N GLU A 48 -4.47 7.97 21.51
CA GLU A 48 -4.94 9.08 20.64
C GLU A 48 -6.36 8.89 20.09
N ARG A 49 -6.96 7.69 20.19
CA ARG A 49 -8.31 7.35 19.69
C ARG A 49 -8.59 7.72 18.21
N ARG A 50 -7.57 8.15 17.47
CA ARG A 50 -7.63 8.41 16.03
C ARG A 50 -6.76 7.37 15.36
N LEU A 51 -7.34 6.59 14.46
CA LEU A 51 -6.61 5.63 13.64
C LEU A 51 -5.76 6.41 12.63
N PRO A 52 -4.42 6.42 12.76
CA PRO A 52 -3.59 7.03 11.74
C PRO A 52 -3.53 6.02 10.58
N VAL A 53 -4.39 6.25 9.58
CA VAL A 53 -4.61 5.35 8.44
C VAL A 53 -3.30 5.02 7.71
N MET A 54 -2.37 5.98 7.64
CA MET A 54 -1.06 5.77 7.01
C MET A 54 -0.17 4.74 7.76
N PRO A 55 0.14 4.90 9.07
CA PRO A 55 0.86 3.88 9.85
C PRO A 55 0.19 2.51 9.90
N LEU A 56 -1.15 2.45 9.86
CA LEU A 56 -1.87 1.18 9.92
C LEU A 56 -1.73 0.40 8.60
N VAL A 57 -1.82 1.10 7.47
CA VAL A 57 -1.52 0.53 6.15
C VAL A 57 -0.06 0.10 6.11
N SER A 58 0.89 0.97 6.44
CA SER A 58 2.32 0.62 6.47
C SER A 58 2.66 -0.53 7.42
N GLY A 59 2.00 -0.60 8.59
CA GLY A 59 2.15 -1.68 9.57
C GLY A 59 1.55 -3.00 9.10
N LEU A 60 0.43 -2.96 8.36
CA LEU A 60 -0.12 -4.15 7.71
C LEU A 60 0.79 -4.65 6.59
N PHE A 61 1.33 -3.74 5.77
CA PHE A 61 2.37 -4.06 4.79
C PHE A 61 3.60 -4.65 5.48
N LEU A 62 4.02 -4.07 6.60
CA LEU A 62 5.18 -4.56 7.34
C LEU A 62 4.95 -5.95 7.94
N LEU A 63 3.80 -6.18 8.55
CA LEU A 63 3.47 -7.47 9.16
C LEU A 63 3.25 -8.55 8.11
N ALA A 64 2.56 -8.21 7.02
CA ALA A 64 2.33 -9.12 5.90
C ALA A 64 3.62 -9.44 5.15
N PHE A 65 4.48 -8.46 4.84
CA PHE A 65 5.71 -8.69 4.09
C PHE A 65 6.87 -9.15 4.97
N GLY A 66 7.01 -8.61 6.18
CA GLY A 66 8.05 -8.97 7.13
C GLY A 66 7.84 -10.37 7.71
N GLY A 67 6.60 -10.74 8.03
CA GLY A 67 6.28 -12.08 8.54
C GLY A 67 6.51 -13.15 7.47
N LEU A 68 6.15 -12.83 6.23
CA LEU A 68 6.36 -13.70 5.07
C LEU A 68 7.84 -13.87 4.71
N THR A 69 8.67 -12.85 4.96
CA THR A 69 10.14 -12.88 4.75
C THR A 69 10.84 -13.80 5.76
N LEU A 70 10.29 -13.96 6.96
CA LEU A 70 10.86 -14.81 8.01
C LEU A 70 10.55 -16.30 7.86
N ILE A 71 9.46 -16.65 7.18
CA ILE A 71 8.95 -18.04 7.17
C ILE A 71 9.47 -18.86 5.98
N LEU A 72 9.70 -18.26 4.80
CA LEU A 72 9.76 -19.03 3.54
C LEU A 72 10.94 -18.65 2.64
N GLN A 73 12.18 -18.94 3.04
CA GLN A 73 13.38 -18.81 2.21
C GLN A 73 13.38 -19.77 0.99
N ASP A 74 12.42 -19.64 0.06
CA ASP A 74 12.20 -20.57 -1.07
C ASP A 74 11.72 -19.83 -2.34
N GLU A 75 12.16 -20.29 -3.52
CA GLU A 75 11.89 -19.69 -4.84
C GLU A 75 10.41 -19.60 -5.19
N THR A 76 9.62 -20.60 -4.78
CA THR A 76 8.17 -20.63 -5.04
C THR A 76 7.47 -19.45 -4.34
N PHE A 77 8.00 -19.03 -3.19
CA PHE A 77 7.46 -17.92 -2.42
C PHE A 77 7.83 -16.56 -2.99
N ILE A 78 8.99 -16.46 -3.64
CA ILE A 78 9.39 -15.26 -4.39
C ILE A 78 8.38 -14.95 -5.53
N LYS A 79 7.83 -16.01 -6.14
CA LYS A 79 6.84 -15.91 -7.23
C LYS A 79 5.41 -15.65 -6.73
N LEU A 80 5.03 -16.17 -5.56
CA LEU A 80 3.73 -15.94 -4.92
C LEU A 80 3.60 -14.54 -4.29
N LYS A 81 4.73 -13.94 -3.88
CA LYS A 81 4.78 -12.62 -3.23
C LYS A 81 3.95 -11.56 -3.95
N PRO A 82 4.06 -11.33 -5.28
CA PRO A 82 3.25 -10.34 -5.98
C PRO A 82 1.75 -10.65 -5.98
N THR A 83 1.34 -11.93 -6.10
CA THR A 83 -0.09 -12.33 -6.08
C THR A 83 -0.73 -11.95 -4.75
N ILE A 84 -0.11 -12.35 -3.63
CA ILE A 84 -0.65 -12.11 -2.28
C ILE A 84 -0.80 -10.60 -2.03
N VAL A 85 0.20 -9.83 -2.45
CA VAL A 85 0.23 -8.37 -2.26
C VAL A 85 -0.86 -7.68 -3.06
N ASN A 86 -1.01 -8.05 -4.33
CA ASN A 86 -2.04 -7.49 -5.19
C ASN A 86 -3.45 -7.85 -4.68
N LEU A 87 -3.66 -9.08 -4.22
CA LEU A 87 -4.93 -9.49 -3.60
C LEU A 87 -5.21 -8.73 -2.30
N LEU A 88 -4.19 -8.50 -1.47
CA LEU A 88 -4.32 -7.74 -0.23
C LEU A 88 -4.68 -6.27 -0.51
N PHE A 89 -4.03 -5.62 -1.48
CA PHE A 89 -4.42 -4.29 -1.95
C PHE A 89 -5.86 -4.26 -2.46
N ALA A 90 -6.25 -5.23 -3.30
CA ALA A 90 -7.61 -5.34 -3.80
C ALA A 90 -8.63 -5.52 -2.67
N ALA A 91 -8.34 -6.36 -1.67
CA ALA A 91 -9.21 -6.60 -0.52
C ALA A 91 -9.36 -5.35 0.37
N ILE A 92 -8.25 -4.65 0.65
CA ILE A 92 -8.26 -3.42 1.45
C ILE A 92 -9.06 -2.33 0.74
N LEU A 93 -8.83 -2.11 -0.56
CA LEU A 93 -9.56 -1.11 -1.33
C LEU A 93 -11.05 -1.46 -1.45
N SER A 94 -11.36 -2.75 -1.60
CA SER A 94 -12.75 -3.24 -1.60
C SER A 94 -13.43 -3.02 -0.24
N GLY A 95 -12.75 -3.33 0.86
CA GLY A 95 -13.23 -3.06 2.22
C GLY A 95 -13.43 -1.56 2.49
N GLY A 96 -12.54 -0.71 1.97
CA GLY A 96 -12.70 0.75 1.99
C GLY A 96 -13.96 1.21 1.25
N LEU A 97 -14.28 0.59 0.12
CA LEU A 97 -15.49 0.91 -0.64
C LEU A 97 -16.78 0.54 0.11
N VAL A 98 -16.80 -0.63 0.78
CA VAL A 98 -17.92 -1.10 1.61
C VAL A 98 -18.13 -0.21 2.84
N THR A 99 -17.05 0.19 3.50
CA THR A 99 -17.08 1.09 4.67
C THR A 99 -17.30 2.56 4.30
N ARG A 100 -17.44 2.88 3.01
CA ARG A 100 -17.50 4.25 2.45
C ARG A 100 -16.28 5.11 2.80
N VAL A 101 -15.17 4.50 3.21
CA VAL A 101 -13.90 5.19 3.45
C VAL A 101 -13.09 5.15 2.15
N GLN A 102 -13.04 6.27 1.43
CA GLN A 102 -12.24 6.37 0.21
C GLN A 102 -10.74 6.45 0.56
N LEU A 103 -10.09 5.30 0.69
CA LEU A 103 -8.65 5.21 1.02
C LEU A 103 -7.77 6.00 0.04
N LEU A 104 -8.07 5.93 -1.26
CA LEU A 104 -7.37 6.72 -2.28
C LEU A 104 -7.54 8.23 -2.07
N LYS A 105 -8.71 8.70 -1.60
CA LYS A 105 -8.95 10.11 -1.24
C LYS A 105 -8.09 10.53 -0.06
N ILE A 106 -7.89 9.65 0.92
CA ILE A 106 -7.04 9.92 2.08
C ILE A 106 -5.57 10.02 1.67
N LEU A 107 -5.13 9.15 0.75
CA LEU A 107 -3.73 9.10 0.31
C LEU A 107 -3.37 10.23 -0.68
N PHE A 108 -4.24 10.49 -1.66
CA PHE A 108 -3.96 11.41 -2.77
C PHE A 108 -4.77 12.70 -2.72
N GLY A 109 -5.64 12.90 -1.73
CA GLY A 109 -6.48 14.09 -1.61
C GLY A 109 -5.70 15.40 -1.42
N SER A 110 -4.44 15.33 -1.00
CA SER A 110 -3.53 16.49 -0.95
C SER A 110 -2.99 16.89 -2.33
N VAL A 111 -2.94 15.94 -3.27
CA VAL A 111 -2.37 16.13 -4.62
C VAL A 111 -3.45 16.46 -5.64
N MET A 112 -4.67 15.95 -5.45
CA MET A 112 -5.76 16.06 -6.41
C MET A 112 -7.12 16.11 -5.71
N ASN A 113 -7.99 17.02 -6.15
CA ASN A 113 -9.36 17.16 -5.64
C ASN A 113 -10.37 16.61 -6.65
N LEU A 114 -10.92 15.43 -6.35
CA LEU A 114 -12.00 14.81 -7.11
C LEU A 114 -13.31 14.85 -6.32
N HIS A 115 -14.45 14.84 -7.03
CA HIS A 115 -15.73 14.52 -6.42
C HIS A 115 -15.75 13.11 -5.81
N ASP A 116 -16.61 12.91 -4.81
CA ASP A 116 -16.73 11.62 -4.11
C ASP A 116 -17.06 10.45 -5.05
N GLN A 117 -17.84 10.69 -6.10
CA GLN A 117 -18.12 9.72 -7.15
C GLN A 117 -16.86 9.36 -7.96
N GLY A 118 -16.03 10.35 -8.27
CA GLY A 118 -14.74 10.15 -8.95
C GLY A 118 -13.79 9.29 -8.12
N TRP A 119 -13.72 9.53 -6.82
CA TRP A 119 -12.92 8.70 -5.91
C TRP A 119 -13.39 7.24 -5.83
N ARG A 120 -14.72 7.01 -5.80
CA ARG A 120 -15.28 5.64 -5.80
C ARG A 120 -14.97 4.91 -7.09
N LEU A 121 -15.11 5.58 -8.22
CA LEU A 121 -14.87 4.98 -9.53
C LEU A 121 -13.38 4.71 -9.76
N LEU A 122 -12.51 5.64 -9.32
CA LEU A 122 -11.06 5.45 -9.32
C LEU A 122 -10.67 4.26 -8.43
N THR A 123 -11.22 4.16 -7.23
CA THR A 123 -10.98 3.03 -6.32
C THR A 123 -11.41 1.70 -6.93
N SER A 124 -12.57 1.65 -7.58
CA SER A 124 -13.06 0.45 -8.27
C SER A 124 -12.12 0.01 -9.40
N ARG A 125 -11.61 0.95 -10.20
CA ARG A 125 -10.65 0.63 -11.28
C ARG A 125 -9.31 0.12 -10.73
N TRP A 126 -8.84 0.69 -9.63
CA TRP A 126 -7.63 0.20 -8.95
C TRP A 126 -7.82 -1.21 -8.38
N ILE A 127 -8.98 -1.51 -7.78
CA ILE A 127 -9.31 -2.87 -7.31
C ILE A 127 -9.21 -3.86 -8.49
N ILE A 128 -9.86 -3.56 -9.60
CA ILE A 128 -9.85 -4.42 -10.79
C ILE A 128 -8.42 -4.58 -11.31
N PHE A 129 -7.63 -3.50 -11.37
CA PHE A 129 -6.24 -3.55 -11.80
C PHE A 129 -5.38 -4.46 -10.92
N PHE A 130 -5.50 -4.36 -9.60
CA PHE A 130 -4.79 -5.24 -8.68
C PHE A 130 -5.22 -6.70 -8.83
N LEU A 131 -6.53 -6.98 -9.01
CA LEU A 131 -7.01 -8.33 -9.27
C LEU A 131 -6.46 -8.90 -10.59
N VAL A 132 -6.41 -8.07 -11.64
CA VAL A 132 -5.82 -8.46 -12.93
C VAL A 132 -4.33 -8.74 -12.78
N LEU A 133 -3.58 -7.91 -12.06
CA LEU A 133 -2.16 -8.17 -11.80
C LEU A 133 -1.93 -9.44 -10.97
N ALA A 134 -2.78 -9.70 -9.97
CA ALA A 134 -2.71 -10.94 -9.19
C ALA A 134 -2.95 -12.17 -10.08
N PHE A 135 -4.00 -12.14 -10.89
CA PHE A 135 -4.33 -13.20 -11.82
C PHE A 135 -3.22 -13.41 -12.86
N LEU A 136 -2.72 -12.33 -13.46
CA LEU A 136 -1.70 -12.37 -14.49
C LEU A 136 -0.37 -12.90 -13.93
N ASN A 137 0.01 -12.50 -12.71
CA ASN A 137 1.16 -13.09 -12.02
C ASN A 137 0.95 -14.60 -11.82
N GLU A 138 -0.21 -15.01 -11.29
CA GLU A 138 -0.54 -16.42 -11.01
C GLU A 138 -0.46 -17.30 -12.27
N VAL A 139 -1.00 -16.81 -13.39
CA VAL A 139 -0.93 -17.52 -14.67
C VAL A 139 0.51 -17.62 -15.16
N ILE A 140 1.28 -16.53 -15.12
CA ILE A 140 2.63 -16.49 -15.67
C ILE A 140 3.58 -17.37 -14.87
N TRP A 141 3.58 -17.29 -13.54
CA TRP A 141 4.53 -18.08 -12.76
C TRP A 141 4.22 -19.58 -12.75
N ARG A 142 2.94 -19.97 -12.98
CA ARG A 142 2.53 -21.37 -13.10
C ARG A 142 2.75 -21.97 -14.49
N THR A 143 2.70 -21.16 -15.55
CA THR A 143 2.77 -21.66 -16.94
C THR A 143 4.10 -21.39 -17.63
N GLN A 144 4.87 -20.40 -17.17
CA GLN A 144 6.10 -19.94 -17.82
C GLN A 144 7.34 -20.20 -16.97
N THR A 145 8.51 -20.10 -17.61
CA THR A 145 9.80 -20.27 -16.95
C THR A 145 10.12 -19.12 -15.98
N THR A 146 11.04 -19.36 -15.04
CA THR A 146 11.47 -18.34 -14.07
C THR A 146 12.06 -17.10 -14.77
N GLU A 147 12.84 -17.29 -15.84
CA GLU A 147 13.41 -16.19 -16.63
C GLU A 147 12.32 -15.33 -17.28
N PHE A 148 11.31 -15.95 -17.89
CA PHE A 148 10.18 -15.22 -18.45
C PHE A 148 9.41 -14.47 -17.37
N TRP A 149 9.18 -15.07 -16.21
CA TRP A 149 8.54 -14.40 -15.07
C TRP A 149 9.34 -13.18 -14.58
N ILE A 150 10.68 -13.28 -14.50
CA ILE A 150 11.55 -12.14 -14.13
C ILE A 150 11.43 -11.03 -15.18
N GLN A 151 11.52 -11.36 -16.48
CA GLN A 151 11.39 -10.38 -17.56
C GLN A 151 10.02 -9.73 -17.58
N PHE A 152 8.95 -10.50 -17.40
CA PHE A 152 7.59 -9.98 -17.29
C PHE A 152 7.47 -9.02 -16.09
N LYS A 153 8.09 -9.35 -14.96
CA LYS A 153 8.07 -8.49 -13.79
C LYS A 153 8.82 -7.17 -14.02
N LEU A 154 9.99 -7.23 -14.66
CA LEU A 154 10.84 -6.06 -14.90
C LEU A 154 10.29 -5.17 -16.03
N PHE A 155 9.88 -5.78 -17.14
CA PHE A 155 9.53 -5.07 -18.37
C PHE A 155 8.05 -5.16 -18.74
N GLY A 156 7.27 -6.08 -18.19
CA GLY A 156 5.83 -6.19 -18.45
C GLY A 156 4.99 -5.34 -17.50
N ILE A 157 5.29 -5.39 -16.20
CA ILE A 157 4.52 -4.66 -15.17
C ILE A 157 4.67 -3.15 -15.33
N MET A 158 5.88 -2.65 -15.65
CA MET A 158 6.15 -1.21 -15.79
C MET A 158 5.29 -0.56 -16.89
N PRO A 159 5.33 -1.01 -18.16
CA PRO A 159 4.46 -0.49 -19.22
C PRO A 159 2.98 -0.68 -18.92
N LEU A 160 2.59 -1.81 -18.33
CA LEU A 160 1.21 -2.07 -17.95
C LEU A 160 0.70 -1.04 -16.92
N THR A 161 1.54 -0.70 -15.95
CA THR A 161 1.23 0.31 -14.92
C THR A 161 1.18 1.71 -15.52
N VAL A 162 2.09 2.04 -16.44
CA VAL A 162 2.08 3.32 -17.17
C VAL A 162 0.82 3.44 -18.01
N ALA A 163 0.49 2.43 -18.81
CA ALA A 163 -0.70 2.40 -19.63
C ALA A 163 -1.98 2.53 -18.78
N PHE A 164 -2.05 1.82 -17.66
CA PHE A 164 -3.16 1.93 -16.72
C PHE A 164 -3.26 3.34 -16.12
N SER A 165 -2.13 3.93 -15.72
CA SER A 165 -2.07 5.29 -15.16
C SER A 165 -2.55 6.32 -16.18
N MET A 166 -2.09 6.21 -17.43
CA MET A 166 -2.56 7.07 -18.53
C MET A 166 -4.05 6.89 -18.77
N ALA A 167 -4.58 5.66 -18.71
CA ALA A 167 -6.01 5.39 -18.85
C ALA A 167 -6.87 5.97 -17.70
N GLN A 168 -6.26 6.32 -16.56
CA GLN A 168 -6.97 7.00 -15.47
C GLN A 168 -7.03 8.52 -15.66
N LEU A 169 -6.14 9.13 -16.45
CA LEU A 169 -6.10 10.59 -16.65
C LEU A 169 -7.43 11.19 -17.14
N PRO A 170 -8.15 10.60 -18.12
CA PRO A 170 -9.44 11.14 -18.56
C PRO A 170 -10.50 11.08 -17.46
N LEU A 171 -10.47 10.03 -16.62
CA LEU A 171 -11.41 9.89 -15.52
C LEU A 171 -11.15 10.95 -14.44
N ILE A 172 -9.88 11.16 -14.12
CA ILE A 172 -9.42 12.17 -13.18
C ILE A 172 -9.88 13.54 -13.70
N ASN A 173 -9.52 13.92 -14.92
CA ASN A 173 -9.88 15.21 -15.51
C ASN A 173 -11.40 15.46 -15.52
N ARG A 174 -12.21 14.42 -15.79
CA ARG A 174 -13.67 14.54 -15.82
C ARG A 174 -14.31 14.77 -14.45
N HIS A 175 -13.66 14.33 -13.37
CA HIS A 175 -14.18 14.43 -12.00
C HIS A 175 -13.36 15.39 -11.12
N MET A 176 -12.36 16.06 -11.70
CA MET A 176 -11.60 17.10 -11.03
C MET A 176 -12.53 18.26 -10.71
N ILE A 177 -12.50 18.67 -9.45
CA ILE A 177 -13.21 19.85 -9.01
C ILE A 177 -12.39 21.04 -9.51
N SER A 178 -12.86 21.69 -10.57
CA SER A 178 -12.27 22.94 -11.05
C SER A 178 -12.53 24.00 -9.99
N SER A 179 -11.50 24.43 -9.26
CA SER A 179 -11.56 25.58 -8.36
C SER A 179 -11.70 26.85 -9.20
N GLY A 180 -12.90 27.13 -9.70
CA GLY A 180 -13.16 28.24 -10.60
C GLY A 180 -14.62 28.69 -10.56
N SER A 181 -15.06 29.29 -9.44
CA SER A 181 -16.19 30.23 -9.41
C SER A 181 -16.28 31.04 -8.10
N VAL A 182 -15.16 31.61 -7.63
CA VAL A 182 -15.20 32.73 -6.66
C VAL A 182 -14.34 33.86 -7.20
N SER A 183 -14.78 34.49 -8.28
CA SER A 183 -14.40 35.86 -8.64
C SER A 183 -15.33 36.36 -9.74
N SER A 184 -16.46 36.94 -9.34
CA SER A 184 -17.10 38.08 -10.03
C SER A 184 -18.42 38.40 -9.32
N LYS A 185 -18.33 39.31 -8.36
CA LYS A 185 -19.40 40.25 -8.02
C LYS A 185 -18.72 41.49 -7.45
N ASN A 186 -18.35 42.37 -8.38
CA ASN A 186 -18.31 43.82 -8.10
C ASN A 186 -19.75 44.30 -7.91
#